data_AF-A0A955T6I0-F1
#
_entry.id   AF-A0A955T6I0-F1
#
_cell.length_a   1.000
_cell.length_b   1.000
_cell.length_c   1.000
_cell.angle_alpha   90.00
_cell.angle_beta   90.00
_cell.angle_gamma   90.00
#
_symmetry.space_group_name_H-M   'P 1'
#
loop_
_entity.id
_entity.type
_entity.pdbx_description
1 polymer ?
#
loop_
_entity_poly.entity_id
_entity_poly.type
_entity_poly.pdbx_seq_one_letter_code
_entity_poly.pdbx_strand_id
1 'polypeptide(L)' 'HLRNSTDGTWSESFGEGDIDYRKIAKILDDIDYQGYLTVELAHEKGTEKTQSLLKDLQDSRDYVKEVFGE' A
#
# COMPACT_ATOMS: atom_id res chain seq x y z
N HIS A 1 -6.30 -1.05 6.75
CA HIS A 1 -4.91 -0.57 6.69
C HIS A 1 -4.28 -1.14 5.42
N LEU A 2 -3.51 -0.34 4.70
CA LEU A 2 -2.91 -0.65 3.41
C LEU A 2 -1.39 -0.73 3.57
N ARG A 3 -0.82 -1.90 3.27
CA ARG A 3 0.62 -2.15 3.23
C ARG A 3 0.91 -3.32 2.30
N ASN A 4 2.13 -3.44 1.80
CA ASN A 4 2.51 -4.61 1.01
C ASN A 4 3.87 -5.16 1.43
N SER A 5 4.18 -6.33 0.89
CA SER A 5 5.44 -7.02 1.05
C SER A 5 5.91 -7.58 -0.28
N THR A 6 7.20 -7.90 -0.36
CA THR A 6 7.76 -8.70 -1.45
C THR A 6 8.43 -9.90 -0.82
N ASP A 7 8.04 -11.10 -1.26
CA ASP A 7 8.54 -12.37 -0.72
C ASP A 7 8.37 -12.47 0.81
N GLY A 8 7.25 -11.92 1.31
CA GLY A 8 6.91 -11.90 2.73
C GLY A 8 7.67 -10.87 3.58
N THR A 9 8.56 -10.06 2.99
CA THR A 9 9.23 -8.94 3.68
C THR A 9 8.54 -7.62 3.40
N TRP A 10 8.21 -6.84 4.43
CA TRP A 10 7.49 -5.56 4.26
C TRP A 10 8.29 -4.56 3.43
N SER A 11 7.62 -3.98 2.43
CA SER A 11 8.17 -2.94 1.57
C SER A 11 8.26 -1.60 2.31
N GLU A 12 9.23 -0.75 1.95
CA GLU A 12 9.39 0.58 2.56
C GLU A 12 8.23 1.54 2.25
N SER A 13 7.52 1.32 1.13
CA SER A 13 6.36 2.10 0.71
C SER A 13 5.20 1.19 0.29
N PHE A 14 4.00 1.74 0.26
CA PHE A 14 2.81 1.04 -0.25
C PHE A 14 2.81 1.05 -1.77
N GLY A 15 2.89 -0.15 -2.36
CA GLY A 15 2.96 -0.36 -3.80
C GLY A 15 2.57 -1.78 -4.20
N GLU A 16 2.99 -2.19 -5.39
CA GLU A 16 2.90 -3.59 -5.84
C GLU A 16 3.66 -4.53 -4.90
N GLY A 17 3.25 -5.80 -4.88
CA GLY A 17 3.86 -6.81 -4.02
C GLY A 17 3.01 -8.07 -3.94
N ASP A 18 3.14 -8.79 -2.84
CA ASP A 18 2.48 -10.08 -2.60
C ASP A 18 0.94 -9.97 -2.62
N ILE A 19 0.40 -8.83 -2.17
CA ILE A 19 -1.05 -8.55 -2.20
C ILE A 19 -1.41 -7.79 -3.47
N ASP A 20 -2.35 -8.36 -4.24
CA ASP A 20 -2.96 -7.72 -5.41
C ASP A 20 -4.05 -6.73 -4.98
N TYR A 21 -3.65 -5.47 -4.78
CA TYR A 21 -4.55 -4.43 -4.33
C TYR A 21 -5.59 -3.98 -5.38
N ARG A 22 -5.40 -4.27 -6.68
CA ARG A 22 -6.44 -4.01 -7.69
C ARG A 22 -7.62 -4.96 -7.52
N LYS A 23 -7.37 -6.23 -7.17
CA LYS A 23 -8.45 -7.15 -6.77
C LYS A 23 -9.13 -6.70 -5.48
N ILE A 24 -8.37 -6.23 -4.49
CA ILE A 24 -8.94 -5.69 -3.25
C ILE A 24 -9.83 -4.48 -3.54
N ALA A 25 -9.37 -3.53 -4.37
CA ALA A 25 -10.16 -2.36 -4.77
C ALA A 25 -11.49 -2.77 -5.40
N LYS A 26 -11.48 -3.76 -6.31
CA LYS A 26 -12.70 -4.32 -6.89
C LYS A 26 -13.65 -4.91 -5.84
N ILE A 27 -13.13 -5.67 -4.88
CA ILE A 27 -13.96 -6.28 -3.82
C ILE A 27 -14.59 -5.19 -2.94
N LEU A 28 -13.84 -4.14 -2.60
CA LEU A 28 -14.34 -3.02 -1.79
C LEU A 28 -15.45 -2.24 -2.51
N ASP A 29 -15.31 -2.03 -3.82
CA ASP A 29 -16.33 -1.44 -4.68
C ASP A 29 -17.60 -2.33 -4.74
N ASP A 30 -17.42 -3.64 -4.99
CA ASP A 30 -18.53 -4.61 -5.10
C ASP A 30 -19.38 -4.70 -3.80
N ILE A 31 -18.83 -4.33 -2.64
CA ILE A 31 -19.54 -4.32 -1.34
C ILE A 31 -19.95 -2.91 -0.86
N ASP A 32 -19.76 -1.87 -1.67
CA ASP A 32 -20.02 -0.47 -1.31
C ASP A 32 -19.34 -0.06 0.02
N TYR A 33 -18.04 -0.37 0.15
CA TYR A 33 -17.29 -0.02 1.35
C TYR A 33 -17.04 1.50 1.42
N GLN A 34 -17.62 2.15 2.43
CA GLN A 34 -17.51 3.61 2.66
C GLN A 34 -16.58 3.99 3.83
N GLY A 35 -15.80 3.03 4.35
CA GLY A 35 -14.90 3.26 5.48
C GLY A 35 -13.56 3.85 5.08
N TYR A 36 -12.75 4.23 6.06
CA TYR A 36 -11.42 4.77 5.79
C TYR A 36 -10.44 3.69 5.32
N LEU A 37 -9.60 4.08 4.36
CA LEU A 37 -8.38 3.38 4.00
C LEU A 37 -7.19 4.17 4.53
N THR A 38 -6.33 3.50 5.29
CA THR A 38 -5.16 4.12 5.95
C THR A 38 -3.89 3.43 5.48
N VAL A 39 -2.96 4.20 4.91
CA VAL A 39 -1.63 3.71 4.57
C VAL A 39 -0.85 3.42 5.87
N GLU A 40 -0.25 2.23 5.94
CA GLU A 40 0.62 1.81 7.02
C GLU A 40 2.05 1.67 6.50
N LEU A 41 2.91 2.61 6.86
CA LEU A 41 4.35 2.53 6.64
C LEU A 41 5.01 1.93 7.88
N ALA A 42 5.58 0.75 7.72
CA ALA A 42 6.26 0.05 8.80
C ALA A 42 7.47 -0.71 8.26
N HIS A 43 8.56 -0.68 9.00
CA HIS A 43 9.80 -1.38 8.64
C HIS A 43 10.02 -2.53 9.59
N GLU A 44 10.19 -3.73 9.05
CA GLU A 44 10.61 -4.90 9.82
C GLU A 44 12.10 -5.21 9.57
N LYS A 45 12.57 -6.31 10.16
CA LYS A 45 13.93 -6.78 9.89
C LYS A 45 14.01 -7.28 8.46
N GLY A 46 14.80 -6.60 7.63
CA GLY A 46 14.99 -6.95 6.23
C GLY A 46 14.33 -5.99 5.25
N THR A 47 13.47 -5.08 5.70
CA THR A 47 12.96 -4.00 4.85
C THR A 47 14.12 -3.17 4.30
N GLU A 48 14.28 -3.19 2.99
CA GLU A 48 15.22 -2.32 2.29
C GLU A 48 14.72 -0.87 2.42
N LYS A 49 15.62 0.04 2.81
CA LYS A 49 15.31 1.46 3.01
C LYS A 49 16.18 2.26 2.06
N THR A 50 15.65 2.54 0.89
CA THR A 50 16.39 3.15 -0.22
C THR A 50 16.16 4.65 -0.30
N GLN A 51 15.10 5.17 0.33
CA GLN A 51 14.72 6.58 0.25
C GLN A 51 14.21 7.17 1.57
N SER A 52 13.78 8.43 1.53
CA SER A 52 13.25 9.13 2.71
C SER A 52 11.79 8.76 2.98
N LEU A 53 11.38 8.75 4.25
CA LEU A 53 9.98 8.52 4.66
C LEU A 53 8.98 9.46 3.96
N LEU A 54 9.38 10.71 3.66
CA LEU A 54 8.51 11.64 2.93
C LEU A 54 8.24 11.15 1.50
N LYS A 55 9.26 10.59 0.85
CA LYS A 55 9.15 10.02 -0.48
C LYS A 55 8.34 8.72 -0.46
N ASP A 56 8.54 7.86 0.54
CA ASP A 56 7.71 6.66 0.74
C ASP A 56 6.24 7.01 0.90
N LEU A 57 5.93 8.06 1.67
CA LEU A 57 4.56 8.53 1.85
C LEU A 57 3.97 9.11 0.56
N GLN A 58 4.77 9.83 -0.24
CA GLN A 58 4.34 10.34 -1.54
C GLN A 58 4.01 9.20 -2.50
N ASP A 59 4.92 8.24 -2.65
CA ASP A 59 4.74 7.09 -3.54
C ASP A 59 3.53 6.25 -3.11
N SER A 60 3.36 6.05 -1.80
CA SER A 60 2.21 5.35 -1.23
C SER A 60 0.89 6.05 -1.56
N ARG A 61 0.86 7.39 -1.48
CA ARG A 61 -0.34 8.16 -1.82
C ARG A 61 -0.63 8.09 -3.31
N ASP A 62 0.38 8.15 -4.16
CA ASP A 62 0.20 8.08 -5.60
C ASP A 62 -0.30 6.68 -6.02
N TYR A 63 0.16 5.62 -5.38
CA TYR A 63 -0.37 4.28 -5.59
C TYR A 63 -1.82 4.12 -5.08
N VAL A 64 -2.19 4.74 -3.96
CA VAL A 64 -3.60 4.79 -3.50
C VAL A 64 -4.50 5.42 -4.57
N LYS A 65 -4.09 6.56 -5.15
CA LYS A 65 -4.82 7.22 -6.23
C LYS A 65 -5.00 6.32 -7.44
N GLU A 66 -3.93 5.63 -7.84
CA GLU A 66 -3.94 4.76 -9.00
C GLU A 66 -4.91 3.58 -8.82
N VAL A 67 -4.90 2.96 -7.64
CA VAL A 67 -5.62 1.70 -7.39
C VAL A 67 -7.06 1.93 -6.92
N PHE A 68 -7.29 2.95 -6.09
CA PHE A 68 -8.59 3.21 -5.45
C PHE A 68 -9.29 4.46 -5.96
N GLY A 69 -8.61 5.35 -6.71
CA GLY A 69 -9.21 6.56 -7.28
C GLY A 69 -9.30 7.77 -6.34
N GLU A 70 -8.61 7.74 -5.19
CA GLU A 70 -8.67 8.75 -4.09
C GLU A 70 -7.46 9.69 -4.05
#